data_AF-A0AAW9JX08-F1
#
_entry.id   AF-A0AAW9JX08-F1
#
_cell.length_a   1.000
_cell.length_b   1.000
_cell.length_c   1.000
_cell.angle_alpha   90.00
_cell.angle_beta   90.00
_cell.angle_gamma   90.00
#
_symmetry.space_group_name_H-M   'P 1'
#
loop_
_entity.id
_entity.type
_entity.pdbx_description
1 polymer ?
#
loop_
_entity_poly.entity_id
_entity_poly.type
_entity_poly.pdbx_seq_one_letter_code
_entity_poly.pdbx_strand_id
1 'polypeptide(L)'
;MENFFVNHRTGSQRHFHEISMYYQLESSTKIPFQMGQKFHGAESDKLNYSWVPLNELSTLNLRPKVLEKYLMELPDHPIHIVNREY
;
A
#
# COMPACT_ATOMS: atom_id res chain seq x y z
N MET A 1 -7.26 5.98 7.03
CA MET A 1 -8.01 5.85 5.77
C MET A 1 -9.16 4.90 5.99
N GLU A 2 -10.35 5.28 5.59
CA GLU A 2 -11.49 4.37 5.43
C GLU A 2 -11.56 3.96 3.96
N ASN A 3 -11.49 2.66 3.68
CA ASN A 3 -11.49 2.12 2.33
C ASN A 3 -12.68 1.18 2.15
N PHE A 4 -13.59 1.57 1.26
CA PHE A 4 -14.77 0.79 0.88
C PHE A 4 -14.54 0.19 -0.50
N PHE A 5 -14.59 -1.14 -0.63
CA PHE A 5 -14.36 -1.83 -1.90
C PHE A 5 -15.11 -3.17 -2.00
N VAL A 6 -15.23 -3.70 -3.21
CA VAL A 6 -15.79 -5.04 -3.46
C VAL A 6 -14.67 -6.02 -3.79
N ASN A 7 -14.62 -7.16 -3.11
CA ASN A 7 -13.69 -8.24 -3.47
C ASN A 7 -14.34 -9.17 -4.49
N HIS A 8 -13.79 -9.23 -5.70
CA HIS A 8 -14.29 -10.10 -6.77
C HIS A 8 -13.58 -11.46 -6.86
N ARG A 9 -12.56 -11.72 -6.03
CA ARG A 9 -11.71 -12.93 -6.15
C ARG A 9 -12.38 -14.21 -5.67
N THR A 10 -13.42 -14.12 -4.84
CA THR A 10 -14.06 -15.28 -4.19
C THR A 10 -15.39 -15.68 -4.84
N GLY A 11 -15.70 -15.20 -6.05
CA GLY A 11 -16.97 -15.47 -6.75
C GLY A 11 -18.22 -14.87 -6.10
N SER A 12 -18.06 -14.19 -4.96
CA SER A 12 -19.09 -13.50 -4.20
C SER A 12 -18.79 -12.00 -4.22
N GLN A 13 -19.76 -11.16 -4.57
CA GLN A 13 -19.64 -9.70 -4.48
C GLN A 13 -19.79 -9.27 -3.01
N ARG A 14 -18.73 -9.47 -2.23
CA ARG A 14 -18.70 -9.04 -0.83
C ARG A 14 -18.12 -7.64 -0.74
N HIS A 15 -18.87 -6.76 -0.07
CA HIS A 15 -18.41 -5.42 0.28
C HIS A 15 -17.53 -5.48 1.53
N PHE A 16 -16.42 -4.75 1.48
CA PHE A 16 -15.47 -4.59 2.57
C PHE A 16 -15.41 -3.13 3.00
N HIS A 17 -15.20 -2.94 4.29
CA HIS A 17 -14.82 -1.67 4.90
C HIS A 17 -13.54 -1.92 5.71
N GLU A 18 -12.45 -1.31 5.28
CA GLU A 18 -11.16 -1.38 5.94
C GLU A 18 -10.79 -0.03 6.55
N ILE A 19 -10.24 -0.05 7.76
CA ILE A 19 -9.66 1.12 8.42
C ILE A 19 -8.16 0.89 8.53
N SER A 20 -7.36 1.73 7.87
CA SER A 20 -5.90 1.61 7.81
C SER A 20 -5.21 2.91 8.23
N MET A 21 -4.07 2.77 8.91
CA MET A 21 -3.23 3.90 9.33
C MET A 21 -1.87 3.79 8.62
N TYR A 22 -1.39 4.90 8.07
CA TYR A 22 -0.11 4.98 7.38
C TYR A 22 0.83 5.88 8.17
N TYR A 23 2.06 5.43 8.33
CA TYR A 23 3.08 6.14 9.09
C TYR A 23 4.35 6.26 8.23
N GLN A 24 4.91 7.47 8.19
CA GLN A 24 6.27 7.66 7.69
C GLN A 24 7.24 7.23 8.79
N LEU A 25 8.16 6.34 8.45
CA LEU A 25 9.16 5.82 9.38
C LEU A 25 10.55 6.25 8.92
N GLU A 26 11.38 6.59 9.89
CA GLU A 26 12.81 6.82 9.69
C GLU A 26 13.58 5.74 10.44
N SER A 27 14.62 5.20 9.81
CA SER A 27 15.52 4.24 10.44
C SER A 27 16.91 4.82 10.55
N SER A 28 17.46 4.85 11.76
CA SER A 28 18.86 5.21 12.02
C SER A 28 19.84 4.14 11.56
N THR A 29 19.35 2.94 11.23
CA THR A 29 20.15 1.83 10.72
C THR A 29 19.79 1.54 9.27
N LYS A 30 20.77 1.07 8.51
CA LYS A 30 20.57 0.68 7.11
C LYS A 30 19.60 -0.50 7.05
N ILE A 31 18.49 -0.30 6.35
CA ILE A 31 17.53 -1.38 6.10
C ILE A 31 18.22 -2.41 5.17
N PRO A 32 18.21 -3.71 5.52
CA PRO A 32 19.06 -4.74 4.88
C PRO A 32 18.57 -5.20 3.50
N PHE A 33 17.81 -4.37 2.79
CA PHE A 33 17.14 -4.76 1.55
C PHE A 33 17.56 -3.81 0.41
N GLN A 34 17.81 -4.37 -0.77
CA GLN A 34 18.20 -3.59 -1.94
C GLN A 34 17.00 -3.29 -2.85
N MET A 35 17.07 -2.18 -3.58
CA MET A 35 16.10 -1.84 -4.62
C MET A 35 16.06 -2.96 -5.68
N GLY A 36 14.87 -3.38 -6.10
CA GLY A 36 14.69 -4.46 -7.08
C GLY A 36 14.95 -5.88 -6.55
N GLN A 37 15.48 -6.04 -5.33
CA GLN A 37 15.57 -7.34 -4.68
C GLN A 37 14.20 -7.78 -4.19
N LYS A 38 13.79 -8.99 -4.56
CA LYS A 38 12.61 -9.65 -3.97
C LYS A 38 13.03 -10.40 -2.72
N PHE A 39 12.24 -10.26 -1.66
CA PHE A 39 12.38 -11.03 -0.43
C PHE A 39 11.01 -11.54 0.03
N HIS A 40 11.02 -12.62 0.83
CA HIS A 40 9.81 -13.21 1.40
C HIS A 40 9.74 -12.85 2.89
N GLY A 41 8.57 -12.45 3.35
CA GLY A 41 8.28 -12.11 4.74
C GLY A 41 7.66 -13.29 5.49
N ALA A 42 7.46 -13.11 6.80
CA ALA A 42 6.91 -14.15 7.68
C ALA A 42 5.45 -14.53 7.36
N GLU A 43 4.74 -13.72 6.58
CA GLU A 43 3.32 -13.93 6.29
C GLU A 43 3.07 -15.07 5.29
N SER A 44 3.86 -15.15 4.20
CA SER A 44 3.76 -16.22 3.21
C SER A 44 4.86 -16.16 2.15
N ASP A 45 5.35 -17.32 1.71
CA ASP A 45 6.23 -17.44 0.53
C ASP A 45 5.54 -17.06 -0.78
N LYS A 46 4.21 -16.89 -0.78
CA LYS A 46 3.47 -16.42 -1.96
C LYS A 46 3.52 -14.90 -2.13
N LEU A 47 4.08 -14.17 -1.15
CA LEU A 47 4.19 -12.72 -1.17
C LEU A 47 5.61 -12.29 -1.48
N ASN A 48 5.75 -11.48 -2.53
CA ASN A 48 7.02 -10.84 -2.86
C ASN A 48 7.04 -9.44 -2.25
N TYR A 49 8.05 -9.19 -1.43
CA TYR A 49 8.34 -7.87 -0.89
C TYR A 49 9.54 -7.28 -1.65
N SER A 50 9.49 -6.00 -1.97
CA SER A 50 10.55 -5.30 -2.69
C SER A 50 10.49 -3.81 -2.43
N TRP A 51 11.65 -3.15 -2.46
CA TRP A 51 11.72 -1.70 -2.54
C TRP A 51 11.50 -1.24 -3.98
N VAL A 52 10.62 -0.27 -4.14
CA VAL A 52 10.26 0.32 -5.42
C VAL A 52 10.45 1.83 -5.34
N PRO A 53 11.08 2.48 -6.34
CA PRO A 53 11.16 3.93 -6.42
C PRO A 53 9.77 4.58 -6.46
N LEU A 54 9.58 5.71 -5.77
CA LEU A 54 8.29 6.40 -5.72
C LEU A 54 7.79 6.81 -7.11
N ASN A 55 8.69 7.26 -7.99
CA ASN A 55 8.38 7.65 -9.36
C ASN A 55 7.92 6.47 -10.26
N GLU A 56 8.10 5.23 -9.82
CA GLU A 56 7.65 4.02 -10.52
C GLU A 56 6.32 3.48 -9.96
N LEU A 57 5.74 4.09 -8.93
CA LEU A 57 4.48 3.62 -8.34
C LEU A 57 3.34 3.50 -9.37
N SER A 58 3.28 4.41 -10.34
CA SER A 58 2.28 4.41 -11.43
C SER A 58 2.36 3.18 -12.34
N THR A 59 3.51 2.50 -12.37
CA THR A 59 3.70 1.26 -13.14
C THR A 59 3.13 0.04 -12.41
N LEU A 60 2.85 0.19 -11.11
CA LEU A 60 2.27 -0.84 -10.27
C LEU A 60 0.75 -0.69 -10.20
N ASN A 61 0.04 -1.81 -10.09
CA ASN A 61 -1.38 -1.80 -9.73
C ASN A 61 -1.54 -1.63 -8.21
N LEU A 62 -1.04 -0.52 -7.66
CA LEU A 62 -1.15 -0.19 -6.24
C LEU A 62 -2.63 0.00 -5.87
N ARG A 63 -3.05 -0.58 -4.75
CA ARG A 63 -4.41 -0.47 -4.22
C ARG A 63 -4.40 -0.11 -2.73
N PRO A 64 -5.35 0.74 -2.28
CA PRO A 64 -6.28 1.52 -3.09
C PRO A 64 -5.57 2.58 -3.93
N LYS A 65 -6.16 2.94 -5.09
CA LYS A 65 -5.49 3.82 -6.08
C LYS A 65 -5.16 5.20 -5.51
N VAL A 66 -5.98 5.67 -4.57
CA VAL A 66 -5.82 6.98 -3.94
C VAL A 66 -4.47 7.12 -3.21
N LEU A 67 -3.85 6.02 -2.77
CA LEU A 67 -2.56 6.07 -2.06
C LEU A 67 -1.42 6.59 -2.92
N GLU A 68 -1.46 6.36 -4.24
CA GLU A 68 -0.39 6.81 -5.14
C GLU A 68 -0.17 8.33 -5.02
N LYS A 69 -1.27 9.11 -5.01
CA LYS A 69 -1.23 10.55 -4.79
C LYS A 69 -0.57 10.91 -3.46
N TYR A 70 -1.01 10.30 -2.36
CA TYR A 70 -0.53 10.65 -1.02
C TYR A 70 0.89 10.18 -0.74
N LEU A 71 1.39 9.18 -1.45
CA LEU A 71 2.79 8.75 -1.37
C LEU A 71 3.72 9.68 -2.17
N MET A 72 3.24 10.23 -3.29
CA MET A 72 3.99 11.21 -4.08
C MET A 72 3.95 12.62 -3.45
N GLU A 73 2.83 12.96 -2.81
CA GLU A 73 2.59 14.24 -2.13
C GLU A 73 2.26 13.96 -0.66
N LEU A 74 3.30 13.70 0.13
CA LEU A 74 3.13 13.41 1.56
C LEU A 74 2.51 14.63 2.27
N PRO A 75 1.46 14.42 3.08
CA PRO A 75 0.86 15.51 3.84
C PRO A 75 1.73 15.88 5.04
N ASP A 76 1.83 17.18 5.33
CA ASP A 76 2.62 17.70 6.47
C ASP A 76 1.96 17.42 7.84
N HIS A 77 0.73 16.90 7.86
CA HIS A 77 -0.02 16.57 9.06
C HIS A 77 -0.93 15.36 8.82
N PRO A 78 -1.39 14.67 9.89
CA PRO A 78 -2.35 13.58 9.73
C PRO A 78 -3.62 14.05 9.03
N ILE A 79 -4.02 13.33 8.00
CA ILE A 79 -5.25 13.58 7.25
C ILE A 79 -6.19 12.38 7.31
N HIS A 80 -7.47 12.66 7.22
CA HIS A 80 -8.49 11.63 7.06
C HIS A 80 -8.80 11.44 5.58
N ILE A 81 -8.64 10.21 5.11
CA ILE A 81 -8.91 9.82 3.72
C ILE A 81 -10.09 8.85 3.73
N VAL A 82 -11.10 9.15 2.92
CA VAL A 82 -12.22 8.23 2.64
C VAL A 82 -12.18 7.84 1.18
N ASN A 83 -11.98 6.56 0.91
CA ASN A 83 -11.93 5.98 -0.43
C ASN A 83 -13.14 5.08 -0.67
N ARG A 84 -13.83 5.25 -1.81
CA ARG A 84 -14.99 4.46 -2.20
C ARG A 84 -14.78 3.92 -3.62
N GLU A 85 -14.27 2.69 -3.71
CA GLU A 85 -14.04 1.94 -4.95
C GLU A 85 -15.14 0.87 -5.12
N TYR A 86 -16.37 1.31 -5.37
CA TYR A 86 -17.47 0.42 -5.77
C TYR A 86 -17.38 0.00 -7.23
#